data_AF-A0A2E8I663-F1
#
_entry.id   AF-A0A2E8I663-F1
#
_cell.length_a   1.000
_cell.length_b   1.000
_cell.length_c   1.000
_cell.angle_alpha   90.00
_cell.angle_beta   90.00
_cell.angle_gamma   90.00
#
_symmetry.space_group_name_H-M   'P 1'
#
loop_
_entity.id
_entity.type
_entity.pdbx_description
1 polymer ?
#
loop_
_entity_poly.entity_id
_entity_poly.type
_entity_poly.pdbx_seq_one_letter_code
_entity_poly.pdbx_strand_id
1 'polypeptide(L)'
;MTLKIHELQRTNGADVYYDPDFRIMIETHLKYLRNHEKTQTAVIDEHRVYRQESDFYGLMLELDVATKYHWIMLRVNGYEHPSDYKDKNTVIMPAIEEIERLKSMHLANRV
;
A
#
# COMPACT_ATOMS: atom_id res chain seq x y z
N MET A 1 5.18 6.72 38.55
CA MET A 1 5.65 7.21 37.24
C MET A 1 4.62 6.78 36.20
N THR A 2 3.70 7.67 35.83
CA THR A 2 2.65 7.40 34.84
C THR A 2 3.16 7.77 33.46
N LEU A 3 3.55 6.77 32.68
CA LEU A 3 3.88 6.94 31.26
C LEU A 3 2.62 7.42 30.53
N LYS A 4 2.68 8.55 29.83
CA LYS A 4 1.54 9.00 29.01
C LYS A 4 1.48 8.14 27.75
N ILE A 5 0.28 7.77 27.32
CA ILE A 5 0.05 6.90 26.14
C ILE A 5 0.76 7.45 24.89
N HIS A 6 0.83 8.78 24.75
CA HIS A 6 1.54 9.47 23.68
C HIS A 6 3.06 9.22 23.64
N GLU A 7 3.69 8.87 24.77
CA GLU A 7 5.14 8.57 24.87
C GLU A 7 5.46 7.12 24.50
N LEU A 8 4.46 6.24 24.44
CA LEU A 8 4.59 4.87 23.93
C LEU A 8 4.45 4.81 22.39
N GLN A 9 4.09 5.92 21.76
CA GLN A 9 4.01 6.00 20.31
C GLN A 9 5.43 5.97 19.74
N ARG A 10 5.86 4.80 19.26
CA ARG A 10 7.05 4.71 18.41
C ARG A 10 6.82 5.65 17.22
N THR A 11 7.66 6.66 17.07
CA THR A 11 7.82 7.43 15.82
C THR A 11 8.35 6.48 14.74
N ASN A 12 7.44 5.67 14.23
CA ASN A 12 7.69 4.70 13.21
C ASN A 12 7.89 5.50 11.92
N GLY A 13 8.97 5.27 11.16
CA GLY A 13 9.26 5.94 9.88
C GLY A 13 8.20 5.70 8.77
N ALA A 14 7.04 5.17 9.16
CA ALA A 14 5.83 5.07 8.36
C ALA A 14 5.16 6.44 8.13
N ASP A 15 5.48 7.48 8.90
CA ASP A 15 4.86 8.81 8.79
C ASP A 15 4.87 9.38 7.36
N VAL A 16 5.98 9.21 6.65
CA VAL A 16 6.14 9.66 5.24
C VAL A 16 5.13 8.99 4.29
N TYR A 17 4.70 7.75 4.58
CA TYR A 17 3.69 7.05 3.77
C TYR A 17 2.27 7.58 4.00
N TYR A 18 2.04 8.27 5.11
CA TYR A 18 0.78 8.92 5.45
C TYR A 18 0.77 10.41 5.10
N ASP A 19 1.92 10.97 4.70
CA ASP A 19 2.07 12.36 4.29
C ASP A 19 1.20 12.66 3.04
N PRO A 20 0.39 13.74 3.06
CA PRO A 20 -0.53 14.05 1.97
C PRO A 20 0.19 14.37 0.66
N ASP A 21 1.35 15.03 0.71
CA ASP A 21 2.11 15.36 -0.50
C ASP A 21 2.70 14.10 -1.14
N PHE A 22 3.17 13.16 -0.32
CA PHE A 22 3.64 11.86 -0.81
C PHE A 22 2.49 11.06 -1.44
N ARG A 23 1.29 11.08 -0.84
CA ARG A 23 0.12 10.40 -1.40
C ARG A 23 -0.28 10.95 -2.77
N ILE A 24 -0.29 12.28 -2.92
CA ILE A 24 -0.56 12.94 -4.22
C ILE A 24 0.50 12.53 -5.26
N MET A 25 1.77 12.47 -4.86
CA MET A 25 2.85 11.99 -5.72
C MET A 25 2.61 10.54 -6.18
N ILE A 26 2.25 9.65 -5.26
CA ILE A 26 1.92 8.25 -5.59
C ILE A 26 0.72 8.17 -6.54
N GLU A 27 -0.34 8.93 -6.27
CA GLU A 27 -1.55 8.97 -7.11
C GLU A 27 -1.24 9.41 -8.54
N THR A 28 -0.34 10.38 -8.70
CA THR A 28 0.14 10.84 -10.00
C THR A 28 0.94 9.75 -10.74
N HIS A 29 1.67 8.92 -10.00
CA HIS A 29 2.54 7.87 -10.53
C HIS A 29 1.88 6.48 -10.60
N LEU A 30 0.57 6.34 -10.32
CA LEU A 30 -0.12 5.03 -10.37
C LEU A 30 0.00 4.35 -11.73
N LYS A 31 -0.10 5.11 -12.83
CA LYS A 31 0.06 4.58 -14.19
C LYS A 31 1.46 4.01 -14.43
N TYR A 32 2.47 4.68 -13.88
CA TYR A 32 3.86 4.22 -13.95
C TYR A 32 4.03 2.93 -13.15
N LEU A 33 3.56 2.90 -11.89
CA LEU A 33 3.61 1.72 -11.03
C LEU A 33 2.88 0.51 -11.63
N ARG A 34 1.76 0.73 -12.32
CA ARG A 34 0.99 -0.34 -12.95
C ARG A 34 1.66 -0.92 -14.19
N ASN A 35 2.31 -0.08 -15.00
CA ASN A 35 2.92 -0.48 -16.26
C ASN A 35 4.41 -0.86 -16.14
N HIS A 36 4.96 -0.79 -14.93
CA HIS A 36 6.37 -1.09 -14.70
C HIS A 36 6.67 -2.58 -14.92
N GLU A 37 7.81 -2.90 -15.52
CA GLU A 37 8.18 -4.27 -15.90
C GLU A 37 8.33 -5.22 -14.70
N LYS A 38 8.68 -4.66 -13.52
CA LYS A 38 8.78 -5.42 -12.26
C LYS A 38 7.44 -5.60 -11.54
N THR A 39 6.35 -5.08 -12.07
CA THR A 39 5.03 -5.22 -11.45
C THR A 39 4.51 -6.62 -11.68
N GLN A 40 4.12 -7.27 -10.58
CA GLN A 40 3.64 -8.63 -10.61
C GLN A 40 2.12 -8.64 -10.43
N THR A 41 1.46 -9.56 -11.13
CA THR A 41 0.04 -9.83 -10.90
C THR A 41 -0.05 -11.12 -10.10
N ALA A 42 -0.48 -11.02 -8.85
CA ALA A 42 -0.77 -12.18 -8.02
C ALA A 42 -2.17 -12.70 -8.37
N VAL A 43 -2.24 -13.97 -8.76
CA VAL A 43 -3.51 -14.68 -8.93
C VAL A 43 -3.89 -15.26 -7.58
N ILE A 44 -5.07 -14.89 -7.08
CA ILE A 44 -5.61 -15.31 -5.80
C ILE A 44 -6.65 -16.40 -6.06
N ASP A 45 -6.55 -17.48 -5.27
CA ASP A 45 -7.48 -18.60 -5.29
C ASP A 45 -8.91 -18.14 -4.96
N GLU A 46 -9.91 -18.69 -5.65
CA GLU A 46 -11.32 -18.34 -5.49
C GLU A 46 -11.78 -18.45 -4.02
N HIS A 47 -11.34 -19.47 -3.28
CA HIS A 47 -11.70 -19.64 -1.88
C HIS A 47 -11.16 -18.52 -0.98
N ARG A 48 -10.01 -17.94 -1.35
CA ARG A 48 -9.42 -16.79 -0.66
C ARG A 48 -10.15 -15.50 -1.02
N VAL A 49 -10.51 -15.31 -2.29
CA VAL A 49 -11.30 -14.16 -2.76
C VAL A 49 -12.61 -14.06 -1.99
N TYR A 50 -13.36 -15.16 -1.85
CA TYR A 50 -14.62 -15.17 -1.08
C TYR A 50 -14.42 -14.90 0.41
N ARG A 51 -13.31 -15.38 0.99
CA ARG A 51 -13.02 -15.15 2.41
C ARG A 51 -12.69 -13.69 2.70
N GLN A 52 -11.90 -13.07 1.84
CA GLN A 52 -11.43 -11.69 1.99
C GLN A 52 -12.27 -10.71 1.18
N GLU A 53 -13.47 -11.12 0.78
CA GLU A 53 -14.42 -10.24 0.10
C GLU A 53 -14.71 -9.05 1.01
N SER A 54 -14.60 -7.85 0.46
CA SER A 54 -14.69 -6.58 1.21
C SER A 54 -13.57 -6.32 2.24
N ASP A 55 -12.53 -7.14 2.31
CA ASP A 55 -11.34 -6.94 3.16
C ASP A 55 -10.03 -7.10 2.38
N PHE A 56 -9.70 -6.07 1.59
CA PHE A 56 -8.44 -6.02 0.85
C PHE A 56 -7.19 -6.01 1.76
N TYR A 57 -7.28 -5.42 2.95
CA TYR A 57 -6.13 -5.35 3.86
C TYR A 57 -5.83 -6.69 4.52
N GLY A 58 -6.86 -7.47 4.84
CA GLY A 58 -6.73 -8.86 5.26
C GLY A 58 -6.00 -9.71 4.23
N LEU A 59 -6.36 -9.57 2.94
CA LEU A 59 -5.66 -10.24 1.84
C LEU A 59 -4.18 -9.83 1.77
N MET A 60 -3.87 -8.53 1.87
CA MET A 60 -2.49 -8.05 1.86
C MET A 60 -1.67 -8.62 3.02
N LEU A 61 -2.30 -8.78 4.19
CA LEU A 61 -1.66 -9.35 5.37
C LEU A 61 -1.37 -10.85 5.19
N GLU A 62 -2.27 -11.61 4.56
CA GLU A 62 -2.01 -13.01 4.20
C GLU A 62 -0.92 -13.17 3.13
N LEU A 63 -0.71 -12.15 2.29
CA LEU A 63 0.36 -12.08 1.30
C LEU A 63 1.69 -11.56 1.86
N ASP A 64 1.81 -11.44 3.19
CA ASP A 64 3.00 -10.93 3.90
C ASP A 64 3.41 -9.50 3.48
N VAL A 65 2.46 -8.70 3.00
CA VAL A 65 2.71 -7.31 2.63
C VAL A 65 2.70 -6.44 3.88
N ALA A 66 3.77 -5.68 4.10
CA ALA A 66 3.87 -4.75 5.22
C ALA A 66 2.74 -3.69 5.17
N THR A 67 2.15 -3.40 6.34
CA THR A 67 1.00 -2.48 6.48
C THR A 67 1.23 -1.08 5.90
N LYS A 68 2.48 -0.61 5.88
CA LYS A 68 2.87 0.67 5.26
C LYS A 68 2.55 0.76 3.77
N TYR A 69 2.49 -0.37 3.06
CA TYR A 69 2.21 -0.41 1.63
C TYR A 69 0.74 -0.68 1.31
N HIS A 70 -0.09 -1.06 2.29
CA HIS A 70 -1.48 -1.45 2.06
C HIS A 70 -2.29 -0.38 1.32
N TRP A 71 -2.14 0.90 1.72
CA TRP A 71 -2.81 2.02 1.06
C TRP A 71 -2.34 2.21 -0.39
N ILE A 72 -1.04 2.05 -0.66
CA ILE A 72 -0.48 2.17 -2.01
C ILE A 72 -0.99 1.03 -2.89
N MET A 73 -0.97 -0.20 -2.37
CA MET A 73 -1.49 -1.38 -3.07
C MET A 73 -2.97 -1.23 -3.40
N LEU A 74 -3.76 -0.65 -2.48
CA LEU A 74 -5.18 -0.35 -2.70
C LEU A 74 -5.35 0.61 -3.90
N ARG A 75 -4.61 1.73 -3.89
CA ARG A 75 -4.66 2.73 -4.96
C ARG A 75 -4.18 2.21 -6.31
N VAL A 76 -3.10 1.41 -6.33
CA VAL A 76 -2.56 0.84 -7.59
C VAL A 76 -3.53 -0.14 -8.24
N ASN A 77 -4.32 -0.85 -7.43
CA ASN A 77 -5.40 -1.70 -7.92
C ASN A 77 -6.67 -0.93 -8.34
N GLY A 78 -6.68 0.40 -8.16
CA GLY A 78 -7.79 1.28 -8.52
C GLY A 78 -8.90 1.31 -7.47
N TYR A 79 -8.63 0.88 -6.24
CA TYR A 79 -9.59 0.87 -5.15
C TYR A 79 -9.45 2.13 -4.30
N GLU A 80 -10.59 2.70 -3.90
CA GLU A 80 -10.62 3.81 -2.93
C GLU A 80 -10.80 3.31 -1.50
N HIS A 81 -11.56 2.23 -1.34
CA HIS A 81 -11.88 1.61 -0.05
C HIS A 81 -11.52 0.13 -0.06
N PRO A 82 -11.08 -0.45 1.08
CA PRO A 82 -10.80 -1.88 1.19
C PRO A 82 -12.00 -2.77 0.82
N SER A 83 -13.21 -2.25 1.03
CA SER A 83 -14.48 -2.92 0.73
C SER A 83 -14.86 -2.95 -0.75
N ASP A 84 -14.09 -2.25 -1.60
CA ASP A 84 -14.29 -2.27 -3.05
C ASP A 84 -13.70 -3.53 -3.72
N TYR A 85 -12.92 -4.31 -2.95
CA TYR A 85 -12.43 -5.61 -3.40
C TYR A 85 -13.56 -6.65 -3.37
N LYS A 86 -14.11 -6.96 -4.57
CA LYS A 86 -15.16 -7.96 -4.79
C LYS A 86 -14.88 -8.76 -6.06
N ASP A 87 -15.01 -10.09 -5.96
CA ASP A 87 -14.93 -11.04 -7.09
C ASP A 87 -13.73 -10.83 -8.05
N LYS A 88 -12.59 -10.33 -7.55
CA LYS A 88 -11.36 -10.20 -8.36
C LYS A 88 -10.31 -11.19 -7.89
N ASN A 89 -10.03 -12.16 -8.74
CA ASN A 89 -8.96 -13.14 -8.53
C ASN A 89 -7.56 -12.60 -8.85
N THR A 90 -7.43 -11.34 -9.23
CA THR A 90 -6.15 -10.76 -9.61
C THR A 90 -5.88 -9.50 -8.83
N VAL A 91 -4.68 -9.43 -8.27
CA VAL A 91 -4.16 -8.27 -7.54
C VAL A 91 -2.85 -7.86 -8.17
N ILE A 92 -2.76 -6.59 -8.52
CA ILE A 92 -1.55 -5.96 -9.04
C ILE A 92 -0.68 -5.55 -7.85
N MET A 93 0.54 -6.09 -7.82
CA MET A 93 1.54 -5.84 -6.80
C MET A 93 2.75 -5.15 -7.45
N PRO A 94 2.85 -3.81 -7.37
CA PRO A 94 4.05 -3.09 -7.80
C PRO A 94 5.28 -3.52 -6.99
N ALA A 95 6.45 -3.40 -7.62
CA ALA A 95 7.71 -3.65 -6.94
C ALA A 95 7.94 -2.64 -5.80
N ILE A 96 8.24 -3.15 -4.61
CA ILE A 96 8.50 -2.34 -3.41
C ILE A 96 9.67 -1.36 -3.63
N GLU A 97 10.65 -1.76 -4.44
CA GLU A 97 11.79 -0.93 -4.83
C GLU A 97 11.36 0.41 -5.45
N GLU A 98 10.34 0.40 -6.31
CA GLU A 98 9.86 1.62 -6.96
C GLU A 98 9.14 2.55 -5.97
N ILE A 99 8.43 1.97 -4.99
CA ILE A 99 7.78 2.74 -3.93
C ILE A 99 8.85 3.43 -3.06
N GLU A 100 9.89 2.72 -2.65
CA GLU A 100 10.99 3.30 -1.85
C GLU A 100 11.79 4.34 -2.67
N ARG A 101 11.90 4.16 -3.99
CA ARG A 101 12.50 5.15 -4.89
C ARG A 101 11.69 6.45 -4.92
N LEU A 102 10.37 6.37 -5.10
CA LEU A 102 9.48 7.53 -5.07
C LEU A 102 9.53 8.25 -3.72
N LYS A 103 9.59 7.49 -2.62
CA LYS A 103 9.78 8.04 -1.29
C LYS A 103 11.11 8.79 -1.18
N SER A 104 12.20 8.21 -1.66
CA SER A 104 13.53 8.83 -1.62
C SER A 104 13.56 10.13 -2.43
N MET A 105 12.87 10.17 -3.58
CA MET A 105 12.70 11.39 -4.38
C MET A 105 11.89 12.46 -3.65
N HIS A 106 10.79 12.07 -3.00
CA HIS A 106 9.97 12.99 -2.22
C HIS A 106 10.77 13.61 -1.05
N LEU A 107 11.54 12.78 -0.33
CA LEU A 107 12.40 13.24 0.76
C LEU A 107 13.51 14.18 0.26
N ALA A 108 14.12 13.89 -0.88
CA ALA A 108 15.15 14.75 -1.47
C ALA A 108 14.60 16.11 -1.93
N ASN A 109 13.36 16.16 -2.43
CA ASN A 109 12.72 17.40 -2.87
C ASN A 109 12.21 18.27 -1.71
N ARG A 110 12.23 17.76 -0.47
CA ARG A 110 11.80 18.47 0.74
C ARG A 110 12.96 19.18 1.47
N VAL A 111 14.18 19.15 0.91
CA VAL A 111 15.41 19.79 1.43
C VAL A 111 15.64 21.14 0.79
#